data_AF-A0A4R1B3T0-F1
#
_entry.id   AF-A0A4R1B3T0-F1
#
_cell.length_a   1.000
_cell.length_b   1.000
_cell.length_c   1.000
_cell.angle_alpha   90.00
_cell.angle_beta   90.00
_cell.angle_gamma   90.00
#
_symmetry.space_group_name_H-M   'P 1'
#
loop_
_entity.id
_entity.type
_entity.pdbx_description
1 polymer ?
#
loop_
_entity_poly.entity_id
_entity_poly.type
_entity_poly.pdbx_seq_one_letter_code
_entity_poly.pdbx_strand_id
1 'polypeptide(L)'
;MLKNNVGSLITKEMLANYHELNLKKKEIETELIELKKAFNQYFDMAVGKDTRGDIAIGDYKLQRQVRVTEKYEPEDTVNRLEKINLLDLIQKRPDEEKIKAALNLGLLKESDLEGCIKTSSSQAIYVKRVE
;
A
#
# COMPACT_ATOMS: atom_id res chain seq x y z
N MET A 1 36.58 -12.71 -26.95
CA MET A 1 36.71 -11.42 -27.65
C MET A 1 35.32 -10.86 -27.90
N LEU A 2 34.95 -9.76 -27.24
CA LEU A 2 33.67 -9.10 -27.45
C LEU A 2 33.75 -8.32 -28.77
N LYS A 3 32.86 -8.65 -29.70
CA LYS A 3 32.77 -7.99 -31.01
C LYS A 3 32.28 -6.55 -30.81
N ASN A 4 33.03 -5.61 -31.38
CA ASN A 4 32.74 -4.18 -31.38
C ASN A 4 31.34 -3.89 -31.92
N ASN A 5 30.47 -3.34 -31.08
CA ASN A 5 29.26 -2.63 -31.48
C ASN A 5 29.45 -1.16 -31.04
N VAL A 6 29.92 -0.32 -31.97
CA VAL A 6 30.41 1.06 -31.70
C VAL A 6 29.22 2.03 -31.56
N GLY A 7 28.34 1.75 -30.61
CA GLY A 7 27.17 2.60 -30.29
C GLY A 7 26.72 2.54 -28.83
N SER A 8 27.34 1.72 -27.97
CA SER A 8 26.94 1.59 -26.56
C SER A 8 28.08 1.06 -25.69
N LEU A 9 29.26 1.69 -25.75
CA LEU A 9 30.32 1.40 -24.78
C LEU A 9 30.02 2.16 -23.49
N ILE A 10 29.73 1.42 -22.41
CA ILE A 10 29.59 1.98 -21.06
C ILE A 10 30.94 2.61 -20.69
N THR A 11 30.94 3.91 -20.37
CA THR A 11 32.16 4.63 -19.98
C THR A 11 32.28 4.75 -18.47
N LYS A 12 33.52 4.94 -17.99
CA LYS A 12 33.79 5.25 -16.57
C LYS A 12 33.00 6.48 -16.10
N GLU A 13 32.86 7.48 -16.96
CA GLU A 13 32.13 8.71 -16.67
C GLU A 13 30.63 8.45 -16.46
N MET A 14 30.01 7.58 -17.28
CA MET A 14 28.62 7.16 -17.08
C MET A 14 28.41 6.50 -15.72
N LEU A 15 29.34 5.60 -15.33
CA LEU A 15 29.27 4.91 -14.04
C LEU A 15 29.44 5.88 -12.85
N ALA A 16 30.38 6.81 -12.96
CA ALA A 16 30.60 7.84 -11.94
C ALA A 16 29.36 8.73 -11.80
N ASN A 17 28.81 9.23 -12.91
CA ASN A 17 27.60 10.06 -12.89
C ASN A 17 26.40 9.30 -12.28
N TYR A 18 26.21 8.02 -12.64
CA TYR A 18 25.17 7.18 -12.07
C TYR A 18 25.32 7.01 -10.54
N HIS A 19 26.55 6.82 -10.06
CA HIS A 19 26.83 6.72 -8.63
C HIS A 19 26.48 8.01 -7.89
N GLU A 20 26.92 9.16 -8.40
CA GLU A 20 26.62 10.47 -7.82
C GLU A 20 25.12 10.79 -7.81
N LEU A 21 24.42 10.48 -8.91
CA LEU A 21 22.96 10.63 -8.97
C LEU A 21 22.24 9.75 -7.95
N ASN A 22 22.75 8.55 -7.67
CA ASN A 22 22.17 7.69 -6.63
C ASN A 22 22.38 8.25 -5.21
N LEU A 23 23.51 8.89 -4.94
CA LEU A 23 23.74 9.54 -3.65
C LEU A 23 22.77 10.71 -3.46
N LYS A 24 22.68 11.60 -4.45
CA LYS A 24 21.73 12.73 -4.43
C LYS A 24 20.28 12.26 -4.32
N LYS A 25 19.93 11.19 -5.04
CA LYS A 25 18.61 10.57 -4.94
C LYS A 25 18.30 10.13 -3.50
N LYS A 26 19.24 9.48 -2.81
CA LYS A 26 19.05 9.05 -1.41
C LYS A 26 18.89 10.22 -0.45
N GLU A 27 19.64 11.31 -0.66
CA GLU A 27 19.51 12.54 0.12
C GLU A 27 18.11 13.14 -0.05
N ILE A 28 17.65 13.31 -1.29
CA ILE A 28 16.30 13.80 -1.62
C ILE A 28 15.22 12.87 -1.03
N GLU A 29 15.38 11.55 -1.15
CA GLU A 29 14.45 10.58 -0.57
C GLU A 29 14.37 10.71 0.95
N THR A 30 15.49 10.97 1.62
CA THR A 30 15.56 11.18 3.08
C THR A 30 14.81 12.45 3.48
N GLU A 31 15.04 13.56 2.78
CA GLU A 31 14.33 14.83 3.03
C GLU A 31 12.81 14.69 2.81
N LEU A 32 12.41 14.00 1.73
CA LEU A 32 11.01 13.71 1.46
C LEU A 32 10.36 12.83 2.53
N ILE A 33 11.11 11.89 3.12
CA ILE A 33 10.63 11.06 4.23
C ILE A 33 10.38 11.92 5.47
N GLU A 34 11.29 12.83 5.83
CA GLU A 34 11.11 13.72 6.98
C GLU A 34 9.93 14.67 6.79
N LEU A 35 9.76 15.24 5.60
CA LEU A 35 8.57 16.04 5.27
C LEU A 35 7.27 15.23 5.41
N LYS A 36 7.24 14.00 4.87
CA LYS A 36 6.07 13.12 5.02
C LYS A 36 5.76 12.81 6.49
N LYS A 37 6.77 12.64 7.35
CA LYS A 37 6.55 12.45 8.79
C LYS A 37 5.89 13.69 9.40
N ALA A 38 6.43 14.88 9.12
CA ALA A 38 5.86 16.13 9.61
C ALA A 38 4.40 16.33 9.16
N PHE A 39 4.09 16.04 7.89
CA PHE A 39 2.73 16.15 7.37
C PHE A 39 1.76 15.16 8.02
N ASN A 40 2.19 13.91 8.24
CA ASN A 40 1.34 12.94 8.95
C ASN A 40 1.11 13.35 10.41
N GLN A 41 2.13 13.83 11.12
CA GLN A 41 2.00 14.34 12.49
C GLN A 41 1.02 15.51 12.56
N TYR A 42 1.11 16.45 11.62
CA TYR A 42 0.16 17.55 11.51
C TYR A 42 -1.29 17.03 11.40
N PHE A 43 -1.56 16.10 10.48
CA PHE A 43 -2.90 15.56 10.32
C PHE A 43 -3.35 14.66 11.49
N ASP A 44 -2.44 13.95 12.14
CA ASP A 44 -2.76 13.18 13.36
C ASP A 44 -3.27 14.10 14.46
N MET A 45 -2.68 15.29 14.60
CA MET A 45 -3.13 16.31 15.55
C MET A 45 -4.42 17.01 15.11
N ALA A 46 -4.56 17.31 13.80
CA ALA A 46 -5.64 18.12 13.28
C ALA A 46 -6.95 17.35 13.08
N VAL A 47 -6.88 16.12 12.56
CA VAL A 47 -8.06 15.31 12.21
C VAL A 47 -8.06 13.93 12.85
N GLY A 48 -7.05 13.60 13.67
CA GLY A 48 -6.91 12.30 14.33
C GLY A 48 -6.11 11.30 13.50
N LYS A 49 -5.66 10.24 14.16
CA LYS A 49 -4.90 9.15 13.51
C LYS A 49 -5.78 8.41 12.50
N ASP A 50 -5.18 7.91 11.42
CA ASP A 50 -5.85 7.08 10.39
C ASP A 50 -7.07 7.75 9.76
N THR A 51 -7.09 9.08 9.75
CA THR A 51 -8.20 9.88 9.22
C THR A 51 -7.77 10.66 7.98
N ARG A 52 -8.59 10.68 6.94
CA ARG A 52 -8.32 11.49 5.74
C ARG A 52 -8.33 12.98 6.10
N GLY A 53 -7.46 13.76 5.49
CA GLY A 53 -7.45 15.22 5.65
C GLY A 53 -6.88 15.93 4.43
N ASP A 54 -7.29 17.17 4.22
CA ASP A 54 -6.69 18.05 3.23
C ASP A 54 -6.65 19.51 3.70
N ILE A 55 -5.63 20.23 3.25
CA ILE A 55 -5.43 21.65 3.53
C ILE A 55 -4.81 22.34 2.31
N ALA A 56 -5.17 23.59 2.08
CA ALA A 56 -4.52 24.47 1.11
C ALA A 56 -3.65 25.50 1.83
N ILE A 57 -2.43 25.70 1.35
CA ILE A 57 -1.45 26.67 1.86
C ILE A 57 -0.82 27.38 0.66
N GLY A 58 -1.20 28.64 0.44
CA GLY A 58 -0.83 29.36 -0.79
C GLY A 58 -1.24 28.59 -2.05
N ASP A 59 -0.31 28.48 -3.00
CA ASP A 59 -0.51 27.74 -4.27
C ASP A 59 -0.39 26.22 -4.11
N TYR A 60 -0.42 25.67 -2.89
CA TYR A 60 -0.25 24.23 -2.66
C TYR A 60 -1.43 23.62 -1.93
N LYS A 61 -1.79 22.40 -2.32
CA LYS A 61 -2.74 21.55 -1.61
C LYS A 61 -2.03 20.31 -1.09
N LEU A 62 -2.06 20.13 0.22
CA LEU A 62 -1.59 18.95 0.94
C LEU A 62 -2.78 18.04 1.25
N GLN A 63 -2.67 16.75 0.94
CA GLN A 63 -3.71 15.75 1.19
C GLN A 63 -3.11 14.51 1.84
N ARG A 64 -3.74 14.03 2.92
CA ARG A 64 -3.52 12.68 3.46
C ARG A 64 -4.62 11.76 3.00
N GLN A 65 -4.24 10.73 2.24
CA GLN A 65 -5.11 9.63 1.90
C GLN A 65 -4.96 8.50 2.91
N VAL A 66 -6.07 7.87 3.24
CA VAL A 66 -6.10 6.64 4.04
C VAL A 66 -6.73 5.56 3.17
N ARG A 67 -6.07 4.41 3.08
CA ARG A 67 -6.57 3.22 2.41
C ARG A 67 -6.76 2.14 3.45
N VAL A 68 -7.98 1.63 3.54
CA VAL A 68 -8.33 0.50 4.40
C VAL A 68 -8.27 -0.75 3.54
N THR A 69 -7.55 -1.77 4.00
CA THR A 69 -7.48 -3.09 3.39
C THR A 69 -7.97 -4.10 4.40
N GLU A 70 -9.00 -4.84 4.01
CA GLU A 70 -9.53 -5.98 4.74
C GLU A 70 -8.95 -7.26 4.13
N LYS A 71 -8.45 -8.15 4.98
CA LYS A 71 -7.96 -9.47 4.56
C LYS A 71 -8.48 -10.54 5.49
N TYR A 72 -8.79 -11.69 4.93
CA TYR A 72 -9.11 -12.87 5.73
C TYR A 72 -7.88 -13.37 6.47
N GLU A 73 -8.04 -13.60 7.76
CA GLU A 73 -7.06 -14.26 8.60
C GLU A 73 -7.05 -15.76 8.23
N PRO A 74 -5.93 -16.30 7.71
CA PRO A 74 -5.94 -17.63 7.11
C PRO A 74 -6.40 -18.75 8.04
N GLU A 75 -5.90 -18.80 9.28
CA GLU A 75 -6.19 -19.87 10.23
C GLU A 75 -7.62 -19.74 10.76
N ASP A 76 -8.01 -18.55 11.21
CA ASP A 76 -9.34 -18.29 11.78
C ASP A 76 -10.44 -18.52 10.73
N THR A 77 -10.20 -18.08 9.50
CA THR A 77 -11.17 -18.24 8.40
C THR A 77 -11.28 -19.68 7.95
N VAL A 78 -10.16 -20.42 7.83
CA VAL A 78 -10.19 -21.86 7.50
C VAL A 78 -10.94 -22.63 8.58
N ASN A 79 -10.59 -22.44 9.86
CA ASN A 79 -11.27 -23.08 10.98
C ASN A 79 -12.77 -22.78 11.00
N ARG A 80 -13.17 -21.55 10.63
CA ARG A 80 -14.58 -21.15 10.57
C ARG A 80 -15.32 -21.84 9.44
N LEU A 81 -14.74 -21.84 8.23
CA LEU A 81 -15.30 -22.47 7.04
C LEU A 81 -15.43 -23.99 7.21
N GLU A 82 -14.46 -24.63 7.89
CA GLU A 82 -14.53 -26.05 8.26
C GLU A 82 -15.68 -26.33 9.22
N LYS A 83 -15.89 -25.48 10.24
CA LYS A 83 -16.99 -25.65 11.21
C LYS A 83 -18.38 -25.56 10.59
N ILE A 84 -18.54 -24.78 9.53
CA ILE A 84 -19.81 -24.67 8.78
C ILE A 84 -19.86 -25.59 7.56
N ASN A 85 -18.90 -26.50 7.42
CA ASN A 85 -18.81 -27.50 6.36
C ASN A 85 -18.76 -26.93 4.93
N LEU A 86 -18.17 -25.75 4.75
CA LEU A 86 -17.97 -25.10 3.44
C LEU A 86 -16.53 -25.26 2.95
N LEU A 87 -16.11 -26.52 2.80
CA LEU A 87 -14.73 -26.88 2.46
C LEU A 87 -14.31 -26.44 1.05
N ASP A 88 -15.28 -26.28 0.14
CA ASP A 88 -15.03 -25.83 -1.24
C ASP A 88 -14.47 -24.40 -1.33
N LEU A 89 -14.61 -23.63 -0.24
CA LEU A 89 -14.11 -22.26 -0.10
C LEU A 89 -12.66 -22.19 0.41
N ILE A 90 -11.99 -23.34 0.54
CA ILE A 90 -10.63 -23.46 1.07
C ILE A 90 -9.69 -24.04 0.00
N GLN A 91 -8.55 -23.39 -0.23
CA GLN A 91 -7.45 -23.89 -1.06
C GLN A 91 -6.11 -23.76 -0.31
N LYS A 92 -5.91 -24.55 0.76
CA LYS A 92 -4.83 -24.40 1.77
C LYS A 92 -4.87 -23.08 2.58
N ARG A 93 -5.56 -22.08 2.07
CA ARG A 93 -5.92 -20.80 2.69
C ARG A 93 -7.32 -20.40 2.20
N PRO A 94 -7.96 -19.37 2.80
CA PRO A 94 -9.25 -18.88 2.34
C PRO A 94 -9.20 -18.48 0.86
N ASP A 95 -10.13 -19.01 0.07
CA ASP A 95 -10.30 -18.64 -1.33
C ASP A 95 -11.21 -17.41 -1.42
N GLU A 96 -10.60 -16.21 -1.43
CA GLU A 96 -11.34 -14.95 -1.37
C GLU A 96 -12.37 -14.79 -2.50
N GLU A 97 -12.06 -15.31 -3.70
CA GLU A 97 -12.96 -15.24 -4.85
C GLU A 97 -14.20 -16.11 -4.63
N LYS A 98 -14.00 -17.35 -4.16
CA LYS A 98 -15.11 -18.25 -3.85
C LYS A 98 -15.93 -17.79 -2.64
N ILE A 99 -15.27 -17.27 -1.60
CA ILE A 99 -15.95 -16.71 -0.43
C ILE A 99 -16.84 -15.54 -0.86
N LYS A 100 -16.33 -14.63 -1.69
CA LYS A 100 -17.12 -13.52 -2.24
C LYS A 100 -18.30 -14.01 -3.08
N ALA A 101 -18.10 -15.04 -3.90
CA ALA A 101 -19.19 -15.64 -4.67
C ALA A 101 -20.25 -16.27 -3.75
N ALA A 102 -19.84 -17.01 -2.71
CA ALA A 102 -20.74 -17.64 -1.75
C ALA A 102 -21.55 -16.61 -0.95
N LEU A 103 -20.93 -15.50 -0.54
CA LEU A 103 -21.61 -14.36 0.09
C LEU A 103 -22.68 -13.76 -0.84
N ASN A 104 -22.31 -13.48 -2.10
CA ASN A 104 -23.23 -12.92 -3.10
C ASN A 104 -24.40 -13.85 -3.41
N LEU A 105 -24.17 -15.17 -3.38
CA LEU A 105 -25.19 -16.19 -3.62
C LEU A 105 -26.02 -16.51 -2.37
N GLY A 106 -25.71 -15.91 -1.21
CA GLY A 106 -26.38 -16.17 0.06
C GLY A 106 -26.09 -17.56 0.66
N LEU A 107 -25.08 -18.26 0.15
CA LEU A 107 -24.62 -19.56 0.65
C LEU A 107 -23.75 -19.42 1.91
N LEU A 108 -23.25 -18.21 2.15
CA LEU A 108 -22.48 -17.80 3.32
C LEU A 108 -23.00 -16.44 3.77
N LYS A 109 -23.09 -16.18 5.08
CA LYS A 109 -23.44 -14.85 5.60
C LYS A 109 -22.20 -14.15 6.11
N GLU A 110 -22.20 -12.82 6.08
CA GLU A 110 -21.12 -12.02 6.66
C GLU A 110 -20.93 -12.31 8.16
N SER A 111 -22.03 -12.56 8.89
CA SER A 111 -22.01 -12.96 10.30
C SER A 111 -21.26 -14.28 10.54
N ASP A 112 -21.22 -15.17 9.56
CA ASP A 112 -20.54 -16.46 9.69
C ASP A 112 -19.01 -16.28 9.67
N LEU A 113 -18.53 -15.16 9.11
CA LEU A 113 -17.11 -14.80 9.03
C LEU A 113 -16.72 -13.70 10.04
N GLU A 114 -17.55 -13.46 11.05
CA GLU A 114 -17.25 -12.46 12.07
C GLU A 114 -15.97 -12.83 12.85
N GLY A 115 -15.07 -11.85 12.98
CA GLY A 115 -13.75 -12.02 13.57
C GLY A 115 -12.70 -12.66 12.65
N CYS A 116 -13.08 -13.11 11.44
CA CYS A 116 -12.15 -13.69 10.48
C CYS A 116 -11.46 -12.64 9.58
N ILE A 117 -11.91 -11.38 9.61
CA ILE A 117 -11.38 -10.30 8.79
C ILE A 117 -10.45 -9.41 9.63
N LYS A 118 -9.19 -9.29 9.22
CA LYS A 118 -8.25 -8.31 9.75
C LYS A 118 -8.28 -7.05 8.88
N THR A 119 -8.54 -5.92 9.54
CA THR A 119 -8.52 -4.60 8.91
C THR A 119 -7.15 -3.95 9.13
N SER A 120 -6.56 -3.41 8.07
CA SER A 120 -5.33 -2.65 8.12
C SER A 120 -5.51 -1.31 7.40
N SER A 121 -4.99 -0.23 7.96
CA SER A 121 -4.94 1.09 7.30
C SER A 121 -3.53 1.38 6.81
N SER A 122 -3.44 2.06 5.67
CA SER A 122 -2.20 2.65 5.18
C SER A 122 -2.44 4.12 4.83
N GLN A 123 -1.43 4.94 5.11
CA GLN A 123 -1.50 6.39 4.92
C GLN A 123 -0.55 6.81 3.79
N ALA A 124 -1.00 7.73 2.95
CA ALA A 124 -0.18 8.32 1.89
C ALA A 124 -0.35 9.84 1.88
N ILE A 125 0.76 10.56 1.74
CA ILE A 125 0.76 12.02 1.59
C ILE A 125 0.91 12.37 0.12
N TYR A 126 0.06 13.31 -0.33
CA TYR A 126 0.10 13.88 -1.66
C TYR A 126 0.15 15.40 -1.57
N VAL A 127 1.05 16.01 -2.33
CA VAL A 127 1.16 17.47 -2.46
C VAL A 127 1.00 17.81 -3.93
N LYS A 128 0.11 18.75 -4.23
CA LYS A 128 -0.04 19.31 -5.58
C LYS A 128 0.00 20.82 -5.54
N ARG A 129 0.46 21.42 -6.63
CA ARG A 129 0.22 22.85 -6.87
C ARG A 129 -1.24 23.04 -7.28
N VAL A 130 -1.84 24.12 -6.79
CA VAL A 130 -3.17 24.59 -7.21
C VAL A 130 -2.90 25.67 -8.24
N GLU A 131 -3.32 25.42 -9.48
CA GLU A 131 -3.32 26.41 -10.57
C GLU A 131 -4.51 27.36 -10.44
#